data_AF-A0A9W8UUZ2-F1
#
_entry.id   AF-A0A9W8UUZ2-F1
#
_cell.length_a   1.000
_cell.length_b   1.000
_cell.length_c   1.000
_cell.angle_alpha   90.00
_cell.angle_beta   90.00
_cell.angle_gamma   90.00
#
_symmetry.space_group_name_H-M   'P 1'
#
loop_
_entity.id
_entity.type
_entity.pdbx_description
1 polymer ?
#
loop_
_entity_poly.entity_id
_entity_poly.type
_entity_poly.pdbx_seq_one_letter_code
_entity_poly.pdbx_strand_id
1 'polypeptide(L)'
;MSTTDFRRRRPQPSQAYFTNSYLLKSGVIIADNNFAVKPAMDKYAPGWETNSMFTVTHLRRWSDAAWIQWYKACRLHGGESKNVKYIVRSRITNERTLSLIFEALISKFGGFPTIGRWGQRLTLDVEESRDEFHAVLGSPNGAGAAFLLLTHKEALGIKTINKVDIFVPNIGYPVVGTNVDDIAKNAKIMLLFTVSSVG
;
A
#
# COMPACT_ATOMS: atom_id res chain seq x y z
N MET A 1 33.08 17.78 15.94
CA MET A 1 31.80 17.08 16.13
C MET A 1 32.04 15.92 17.07
N SER A 2 31.54 15.99 18.32
CA SER A 2 31.89 15.04 19.39
C SER A 2 31.07 13.75 19.28
N THR A 3 31.75 12.61 19.33
CA THR A 3 31.24 11.23 19.18
C THR A 3 30.50 10.69 20.42
N THR A 4 30.11 11.55 21.36
CA THR A 4 29.60 11.17 22.69
C THR A 4 28.08 11.11 22.84
N ASP A 5 27.27 11.53 21.87
CA ASP A 5 25.80 11.64 22.05
C ASP A 5 25.00 10.36 21.70
N PHE A 6 25.59 9.40 20.96
CA PHE A 6 24.85 8.18 20.58
C PHE A 6 24.61 7.19 21.72
N ARG A 7 25.31 7.30 22.86
CA ARG A 7 25.21 6.34 23.97
C ARG A 7 24.11 6.65 24.99
N ARG A 8 23.47 7.82 24.94
CA ARG A 8 22.43 8.23 25.91
C ARG A 8 21.00 8.02 25.45
N ARG A 9 20.77 7.73 24.16
CA ARG A 9 19.44 7.48 23.61
C ARG A 9 19.32 6.00 23.31
N ARG A 10 18.53 5.26 24.09
CA ARG A 10 18.12 3.90 23.69
C ARG A 10 17.05 4.06 22.63
N PRO A 11 17.30 3.74 21.35
CA PRO A 11 16.27 3.81 20.33
C PRO A 11 15.18 2.82 20.73
N GLN A 12 13.96 3.30 20.94
CA GLN A 12 12.83 2.40 21.13
C GLN A 12 12.39 1.89 19.76
N PRO A 13 12.26 0.56 19.55
CA PRO A 13 11.69 0.03 18.33
C PRO A 13 10.27 0.58 18.15
N SER A 14 9.97 1.11 16.97
CA SER A 14 8.63 1.66 16.69
C SER A 14 7.53 0.60 16.62
N GLN A 15 7.89 -0.70 16.71
CA GLN A 15 7.00 -1.84 16.46
C GLN A 15 6.42 -1.88 15.03
N ALA A 16 6.98 -1.10 14.12
CA ALA A 16 6.61 -1.11 12.71
C ALA A 16 7.20 -2.34 12.02
N TYR A 17 6.47 -2.86 11.04
CA TYR A 17 6.91 -4.01 10.27
C TYR A 17 6.41 -3.92 8.82
N PHE A 18 7.18 -4.51 7.91
CA PHE A 18 6.91 -4.50 6.48
C PHE A 18 7.20 -5.87 5.87
N THR A 19 6.19 -6.73 5.83
CA THR A 19 6.25 -8.04 5.18
C THR A 19 5.74 -7.94 3.75
N ASN A 20 6.59 -8.33 2.80
CA ASN A 20 6.29 -8.31 1.38
C ASN A 20 6.79 -9.60 0.69
N SER A 21 6.15 -9.96 -0.41
CA SER A 21 6.52 -11.08 -1.28
C SER A 21 6.74 -10.60 -2.70
N TYR A 22 7.67 -11.23 -3.42
CA TYR A 22 8.14 -10.76 -4.73
C TYR A 22 8.17 -11.89 -5.76
N LEU A 23 7.50 -11.70 -6.89
CA LEU A 23 7.58 -12.60 -8.04
C LEU A 23 8.34 -11.89 -9.15
N LEU A 24 9.67 -12.06 -9.16
CA LEU A 24 10.58 -11.28 -10.00
C LEU A 24 10.32 -11.44 -11.50
N LYS A 25 10.08 -12.67 -11.97
CA LYS A 25 9.81 -12.95 -13.40
C LYS A 25 8.50 -12.30 -13.86
N SER A 26 7.46 -12.42 -13.05
CA SER A 26 6.13 -11.88 -13.36
C SER A 26 5.99 -10.38 -13.06
N GLY A 27 6.96 -9.79 -12.35
CA GLY A 27 6.97 -8.38 -11.98
C GLY A 27 5.91 -8.00 -10.95
N VAL A 28 5.68 -8.88 -9.97
CA VAL A 28 4.66 -8.68 -8.93
C VAL A 28 5.30 -8.35 -7.59
N ILE A 29 4.83 -7.27 -6.98
CA ILE A 29 5.10 -6.91 -5.59
C ILE A 29 3.82 -7.17 -4.80
N ILE A 30 3.88 -7.98 -3.76
CA ILE A 30 2.76 -8.25 -2.86
C ILE A 30 3.08 -7.65 -1.50
N ALA A 31 2.30 -6.66 -1.10
CA ALA A 31 2.33 -6.07 0.22
C ALA A 31 1.39 -6.83 1.14
N ASP A 32 1.95 -7.71 1.99
CA ASP A 32 1.17 -8.73 2.69
C ASP A 32 0.69 -8.26 4.06
N ASN A 33 1.63 -7.90 4.93
CA ASN A 33 1.32 -7.40 6.27
C ASN A 33 2.24 -6.23 6.60
N ASN A 34 1.68 -5.02 6.69
CA ASN A 34 2.45 -3.81 6.88
C ASN A 34 1.83 -2.91 7.93
N PHE A 35 2.65 -2.46 8.87
CA PHE A 35 2.29 -1.48 9.86
C PHE A 35 3.37 -0.41 9.91
N ALA A 36 3.05 0.77 9.37
CA ALA A 36 4.01 1.84 9.16
C ALA A 36 4.44 2.51 10.48
N VAL A 37 5.56 3.24 10.45
CA VAL A 37 6.17 3.83 11.65
C VAL A 37 5.22 4.76 12.39
N LYS A 38 4.60 5.73 11.70
CA LYS A 38 3.69 6.67 12.35
C LYS A 38 2.52 5.98 13.07
N PRO A 39 1.68 5.15 12.41
CA PRO A 39 0.57 4.50 13.11
C PRO A 39 1.03 3.53 14.22
N ALA A 40 2.23 2.94 14.10
CA ALA A 40 2.79 2.13 15.18
C ALA A 40 3.21 2.97 16.40
N MET A 41 3.90 4.09 16.15
CA MET A 41 4.28 5.02 17.20
C MET A 41 3.08 5.68 17.85
N ASP A 42 2.08 6.11 17.07
CA ASP A 42 0.85 6.70 17.59
C ASP A 42 0.10 5.71 18.51
N LYS A 43 0.18 4.40 18.22
CA LYS A 43 -0.43 3.33 19.02
C LYS A 43 0.34 2.98 20.29
N TYR A 44 1.67 2.84 20.19
CA TYR A 44 2.49 2.27 21.27
C TYR A 44 3.27 3.32 22.07
N ALA A 45 3.37 4.55 21.57
CA ALA A 45 4.09 5.67 22.17
C ALA A 45 3.37 6.99 21.88
N PRO A 46 2.15 7.22 22.41
CA PRO A 46 1.43 8.47 22.19
C PRO A 46 2.25 9.68 22.65
N GLY A 47 2.24 10.75 21.85
CA GLY A 47 3.05 11.95 22.10
C GLY A 47 4.52 11.84 21.70
N TRP A 48 4.91 10.80 20.96
CA TRP A 48 6.30 10.61 20.53
C TRP A 48 6.86 11.76 19.69
N GLU A 49 6.02 12.47 18.91
CA GLU A 49 6.47 13.53 18.00
C GLU A 49 7.08 14.74 18.73
N THR A 50 6.61 15.03 19.95
CA THR A 50 7.09 16.15 20.77
C THR A 50 8.13 15.72 21.81
N ASN A 51 8.37 14.41 21.95
CA ASN A 51 9.28 13.86 22.95
C ASN A 51 10.62 13.49 22.32
N SER A 52 11.65 14.30 22.64
CA SER A 52 13.03 14.16 22.14
C SER A 52 13.73 12.84 22.51
N MET A 53 13.15 12.04 23.41
CA MET A 53 13.64 10.69 23.72
C MET A 53 13.35 9.68 22.60
N PHE A 54 12.35 9.94 21.74
CA PHE A 54 12.06 9.07 20.61
C PHE A 54 12.89 9.48 19.39
N THR A 55 13.47 8.49 18.73
CA THR A 55 14.13 8.65 17.44
C THR A 55 13.60 7.55 16.53
N VAL A 56 13.03 7.94 15.39
CA VAL A 56 12.46 6.99 14.43
C VAL A 56 13.36 6.86 13.21
N THR A 57 13.39 5.66 12.63
CA THR A 57 14.14 5.37 11.40
C THR A 57 13.72 6.26 10.22
N HIS A 58 14.58 6.37 9.21
CA HIS A 58 14.24 6.96 7.92
C HIS A 58 13.32 6.05 7.07
N LEU A 59 13.26 4.75 7.37
CA LEU A 59 12.34 3.80 6.72
C LEU A 59 10.96 3.88 7.39
N ARG A 60 10.16 4.86 6.98
CA ARG A 60 8.91 5.20 7.68
C ARG A 60 7.67 4.65 6.99
N ARG A 61 7.72 4.53 5.67
CA ARG A 61 6.58 4.18 4.81
C ARG A 61 6.81 2.83 4.16
N TRP A 62 5.70 2.23 3.71
CA TRP A 62 5.77 0.98 2.97
C TRP A 62 6.59 1.12 1.68
N SER A 63 6.48 2.24 0.96
CA SER A 63 7.26 2.50 -0.26
C SER A 63 8.77 2.37 -0.03
N ASP A 64 9.28 2.93 1.07
CA ASP A 64 10.70 2.92 1.40
C ASP A 64 11.20 1.48 1.63
N ALA A 65 10.46 0.72 2.45
CA ALA A 65 10.78 -0.67 2.74
C ALA A 65 10.63 -1.56 1.51
N ALA A 66 9.54 -1.40 0.76
CA ALA A 66 9.25 -2.19 -0.44
C ALA A 66 10.30 -1.97 -1.52
N TRP A 67 10.78 -0.74 -1.71
CA TRP A 67 11.87 -0.45 -2.65
C TRP A 67 13.14 -1.21 -2.30
N ILE A 68 13.62 -1.08 -1.05
CA ILE A 68 14.88 -1.72 -0.63
C ILE A 68 14.79 -3.24 -0.77
N GLN A 69 13.66 -3.81 -0.34
CA GLN A 69 13.43 -5.25 -0.42
C GLN A 69 13.30 -5.74 -1.87
N TRP A 70 12.57 -5.03 -2.74
CA TRP A 70 12.47 -5.33 -4.18
C TRP A 70 13.83 -5.27 -4.86
N TYR A 71 14.56 -4.17 -4.69
CA TYR A 71 15.88 -3.97 -5.28
C TYR A 71 16.86 -5.06 -4.82
N LYS A 72 16.86 -5.39 -3.52
CA LYS A 72 17.68 -6.47 -2.98
C LYS A 72 17.29 -7.83 -3.56
N ALA A 73 16.00 -8.14 -3.68
CA ALA A 73 15.53 -9.39 -4.27
C ALA A 73 15.96 -9.53 -5.74
N CYS A 74 15.80 -8.47 -6.54
CA CYS A 74 16.30 -8.41 -7.92
C CYS A 74 17.80 -8.72 -8.00
N ARG A 75 18.61 -8.06 -7.17
CA ARG A 75 20.07 -8.25 -7.18
C ARG A 75 20.52 -9.65 -6.75
N LEU A 76 19.86 -10.24 -5.76
CA LEU A 76 20.27 -11.54 -5.21
C LEU A 76 19.76 -12.73 -6.04
N HIS A 77 18.64 -12.56 -6.75
CA HIS A 77 17.97 -13.67 -7.43
C HIS A 77 17.79 -13.46 -8.94
N GLY A 78 18.54 -12.53 -9.55
CA GLY A 78 18.59 -12.35 -11.01
C GLY A 78 17.33 -11.74 -11.63
N GLY A 79 16.70 -10.79 -10.94
CA GLY A 79 15.55 -10.02 -11.45
C GLY A 79 15.94 -8.63 -11.96
N GLU A 80 15.13 -8.07 -12.86
CA GLU A 80 15.29 -6.70 -13.32
C GLU A 80 14.46 -5.74 -12.46
N SER A 81 15.09 -4.72 -11.85
CA SER A 81 14.37 -3.78 -10.99
C SER A 81 13.26 -3.02 -11.72
N LYS A 82 13.41 -2.77 -13.03
CA LYS A 82 12.39 -2.13 -13.88
C LYS A 82 11.17 -3.01 -14.17
N ASN A 83 11.24 -4.32 -13.90
CA ASN A 83 10.15 -5.27 -14.17
C ASN A 83 9.10 -5.22 -13.06
N VAL A 84 8.42 -4.09 -12.90
CA VAL A 84 7.27 -3.94 -12.01
C VAL A 84 6.02 -3.74 -12.86
N LYS A 85 5.13 -4.74 -12.84
CA LYS A 85 3.89 -4.79 -13.61
C LYS A 85 2.65 -4.77 -12.72
N TYR A 86 2.78 -5.30 -11.50
CA TYR A 86 1.66 -5.46 -10.58
C TYR A 86 2.07 -5.15 -9.15
N ILE A 87 1.23 -4.41 -8.44
CA ILE A 87 1.38 -4.17 -6.99
C ILE A 87 0.09 -4.60 -6.31
N VAL A 88 0.18 -5.61 -5.44
CA VAL A 88 -0.94 -6.08 -4.62
C VAL A 88 -0.85 -5.47 -3.24
N ARG A 89 -1.94 -4.86 -2.76
CA ARG A 89 -2.14 -4.53 -1.35
C ARG A 89 -3.08 -5.57 -0.76
N SER A 90 -2.54 -6.50 0.01
CA SER A 90 -3.29 -7.58 0.66
C SER A 90 -4.03 -7.02 1.88
N ARG A 91 -5.25 -7.54 2.12
CA ARG A 91 -6.02 -7.38 3.36
C ARG A 91 -6.02 -5.96 3.91
N ILE A 92 -6.64 -5.05 3.18
CA ILE A 92 -6.76 -3.66 3.61
C ILE A 92 -7.59 -3.58 4.89
N THR A 93 -6.98 -3.07 5.96
CA THR A 93 -7.65 -2.76 7.23
C THR A 93 -7.65 -1.26 7.55
N ASN A 94 -6.95 -0.46 6.75
CA ASN A 94 -6.91 0.99 6.89
C ASN A 94 -8.28 1.59 6.57
N GLU A 95 -8.95 2.13 7.59
CA GLU A 95 -10.32 2.66 7.48
C GLU A 95 -10.46 3.72 6.39
N ARG A 96 -9.54 4.68 6.33
CA ARG A 96 -9.58 5.72 5.30
C ARG A 96 -9.48 5.14 3.88
N THR A 97 -8.66 4.11 3.69
CA THR A 97 -8.56 3.42 2.40
C THR A 97 -9.86 2.67 2.07
N LEU A 98 -10.41 1.92 3.02
CA LEU A 98 -11.66 1.19 2.82
C LEU A 98 -12.84 2.12 2.52
N SER A 99 -12.95 3.24 3.24
CA SER A 99 -14.00 4.23 3.02
C SER A 99 -13.93 4.83 1.61
N LEU A 100 -12.72 5.22 1.15
CA LEU A 100 -12.51 5.72 -0.21
C LEU A 100 -12.78 4.65 -1.29
N ILE A 101 -12.45 3.38 -1.02
CA ILE A 101 -12.82 2.27 -1.90
C ILE A 101 -14.35 2.18 -2.02
N PHE A 102 -15.07 2.23 -0.90
CA PHE A 102 -16.53 2.12 -0.91
C PHE A 102 -17.19 3.30 -1.60
N GLU A 103 -16.73 4.53 -1.34
CA GLU A 103 -17.20 5.73 -2.01
C GLU A 103 -16.98 5.64 -3.53
N ALA A 104 -15.78 5.27 -3.96
CA ALA A 104 -15.44 5.08 -5.37
C ALA A 104 -16.32 4.00 -6.04
N LEU A 105 -16.54 2.87 -5.36
CA LEU A 105 -17.40 1.81 -5.89
C LEU A 105 -18.88 2.22 -5.97
N ILE A 106 -19.40 2.91 -4.96
CA ILE A 106 -20.78 3.38 -4.96
C ILE A 106 -21.00 4.40 -6.10
N SER A 107 -20.05 5.33 -6.28
CA SER A 107 -20.07 6.32 -7.37
C SER A 107 -20.08 5.63 -8.74
N LYS A 108 -19.12 4.73 -9.00
CA LYS A 108 -19.00 4.05 -10.31
C LYS A 108 -20.25 3.25 -10.67
N PHE A 109 -20.80 2.50 -9.71
CA PHE A 109 -21.85 1.52 -9.99
C PHE A 109 -23.26 2.06 -9.71
N GLY A 110 -23.42 3.31 -9.30
CA GLY A 110 -24.71 3.94 -9.05
C GLY A 110 -25.53 3.24 -7.97
N GLY A 111 -24.88 2.62 -6.98
CA GLY A 111 -25.53 1.79 -5.97
C GLY A 111 -24.55 1.05 -5.05
N PHE A 112 -24.99 -0.07 -4.50
CA PHE A 112 -24.27 -0.84 -3.48
C PHE A 112 -23.73 -2.15 -4.07
N PRO A 113 -22.58 -2.15 -4.76
CA PRO A 113 -22.08 -3.35 -5.40
C PRO A 113 -21.56 -4.37 -4.38
N THR A 114 -21.49 -5.64 -4.80
CA THR A 114 -20.77 -6.67 -4.05
C THR A 114 -19.35 -6.77 -4.58
N ILE A 115 -18.34 -6.58 -3.71
CA ILE A 115 -16.94 -6.89 -4.03
C ILE A 115 -16.82 -8.42 -4.11
N GLY A 116 -16.68 -8.94 -5.32
CA GLY A 116 -16.59 -10.36 -5.59
C GLY A 116 -15.20 -10.96 -5.40
N ARG A 117 -15.11 -12.28 -5.62
CA ARG A 117 -13.83 -12.99 -5.69
C ARG A 117 -13.03 -12.56 -6.92
N TRP A 118 -11.82 -13.05 -7.11
CA TRP A 118 -10.97 -12.70 -8.26
C TRP A 118 -11.68 -12.75 -9.63
N GLY A 119 -12.52 -13.76 -9.88
CA GLY A 119 -13.29 -13.88 -11.12
C GLY A 119 -14.43 -12.87 -11.29
N GLN A 120 -14.79 -12.17 -10.21
CA GLN A 120 -15.90 -11.20 -10.09
C GLN A 120 -15.39 -9.88 -9.48
N ARG A 121 -14.10 -9.58 -9.64
CA ARG A 121 -13.48 -8.37 -9.11
C ARG A 121 -14.09 -7.13 -9.77
N LEU A 122 -14.17 -6.04 -9.00
CA LEU A 122 -14.59 -4.75 -9.52
C LEU A 122 -13.35 -3.98 -9.99
N THR A 123 -13.45 -3.34 -11.14
CA THR A 123 -12.31 -2.66 -11.78
C THR A 123 -12.56 -1.17 -11.83
N LEU A 124 -11.57 -0.37 -11.44
CA LEU A 124 -11.51 1.07 -11.70
C LEU A 124 -10.26 1.36 -12.55
N ASP A 125 -10.41 2.18 -13.58
CA ASP A 125 -9.30 2.61 -14.43
C ASP A 125 -9.43 4.10 -14.79
N VAL A 126 -8.33 4.62 -15.36
CA VAL A 126 -8.16 6.03 -15.70
C VAL A 126 -9.03 6.50 -16.87
N GLU A 127 -9.58 5.59 -17.67
CA GLU A 127 -10.35 5.91 -18.88
C GLU A 127 -11.85 5.93 -18.58
N GLU A 128 -12.39 4.88 -17.94
CA GLU A 128 -13.82 4.69 -17.72
C GLU A 128 -14.31 5.19 -16.34
N SER A 129 -13.41 5.32 -15.36
CA SER A 129 -13.77 5.67 -13.98
C SER A 129 -12.68 6.51 -13.33
N ARG A 130 -12.31 7.59 -14.01
CA ARG A 130 -11.13 8.40 -13.70
C ARG A 130 -11.13 8.93 -12.26
N ASP A 131 -12.24 9.48 -11.80
CA ASP A 131 -12.32 10.14 -10.50
C ASP A 131 -12.33 9.10 -9.37
N GLU A 132 -13.08 8.01 -9.54
CA GLU A 132 -13.09 6.86 -8.64
C GLU A 132 -11.72 6.19 -8.55
N PHE A 133 -11.06 6.00 -9.69
CA PHE A 133 -9.70 5.49 -9.77
C PHE A 133 -8.73 6.38 -8.99
N HIS A 134 -8.77 7.71 -9.21
CA HIS A 134 -7.90 8.64 -8.49
C HIS A 134 -8.22 8.73 -7.00
N ALA A 135 -9.49 8.56 -6.58
CA ALA A 135 -9.85 8.47 -5.17
C ALA A 135 -9.16 7.27 -4.50
N VAL A 136 -9.20 6.09 -5.13
CA VAL A 136 -8.50 4.90 -4.62
C VAL A 136 -6.98 5.06 -4.69
N LEU A 137 -6.44 5.64 -5.76
CA LEU A 137 -5.01 5.91 -5.89
C LEU A 137 -4.51 6.91 -4.84
N GLY A 138 -5.32 7.91 -4.46
CA GLY A 138 -5.03 8.89 -3.44
C GLY A 138 -5.19 8.39 -1.99
N SER A 139 -5.76 7.20 -1.79
CA SER A 139 -5.86 6.57 -0.47
C SER A 139 -4.49 6.25 0.13
N PRO A 140 -4.35 6.09 1.46
CA PRO A 140 -3.07 5.70 2.07
C PRO A 140 -2.39 4.48 1.42
N ASN A 141 -3.15 3.45 1.05
CA ASN A 141 -2.61 2.25 0.40
C ASN A 141 -2.32 2.45 -1.09
N GLY A 142 -3.11 3.24 -1.81
CA GLY A 142 -2.86 3.61 -3.20
C GLY A 142 -1.65 4.53 -3.34
N ALA A 143 -1.58 5.56 -2.49
CA ALA A 143 -0.50 6.52 -2.46
C ALA A 143 0.84 5.85 -2.17
N GLY A 144 0.86 4.81 -1.31
CA GLY A 144 2.05 4.00 -1.09
C GLY A 144 2.59 3.36 -2.38
N ALA A 145 1.70 2.80 -3.22
CA ALA A 145 2.05 2.23 -4.53
C ALA A 145 2.56 3.32 -5.49
N ALA A 146 1.88 4.46 -5.55
CA ALA A 146 2.30 5.59 -6.38
C ALA A 146 3.67 6.15 -5.95
N PHE A 147 3.89 6.33 -4.64
CA PHE A 147 5.16 6.83 -4.10
C PHE A 147 6.32 5.90 -4.42
N LEU A 148 6.15 4.58 -4.29
CA LEU A 148 7.19 3.61 -4.67
C LEU A 148 7.67 3.84 -6.12
N LEU A 149 6.73 4.01 -7.06
CA LEU A 149 7.08 4.22 -8.47
C LEU A 149 7.71 5.61 -8.69
N LEU A 150 7.15 6.64 -8.06
CA LEU A 150 7.58 8.03 -8.23
C LEU A 150 8.98 8.29 -7.68
N THR A 151 9.28 7.85 -6.46
CA THR A 151 10.54 8.17 -5.76
C THR A 151 11.72 7.32 -6.24
N HIS A 152 11.47 6.26 -7.01
CA HIS A 152 12.49 5.34 -7.50
C HIS A 152 12.48 5.19 -9.03
N LYS A 153 11.92 6.17 -9.74
CA LYS A 153 11.81 6.18 -11.21
C LYS A 153 13.13 6.01 -11.96
N GLU A 154 14.26 6.41 -11.37
CA GLU A 154 15.59 6.21 -11.97
C GLU A 154 15.90 4.73 -12.17
N ALA A 155 15.54 3.89 -11.19
CA ALA A 155 15.82 2.45 -11.24
C ALA A 155 14.63 1.61 -11.74
N LEU A 156 13.40 2.11 -11.56
CA LEU A 156 12.17 1.45 -12.01
C LEU A 156 11.79 1.79 -13.47
N GLY A 157 12.39 2.85 -14.02
CA GLY A 157 11.88 3.56 -15.19
C GLY A 157 10.65 4.41 -14.84
N ILE A 158 10.21 5.23 -15.80
CA ILE A 158 8.96 6.01 -15.66
C ILE A 158 7.78 5.04 -15.77
N LYS A 159 6.97 4.99 -14.73
CA LYS A 159 5.88 4.03 -14.55
C LYS A 159 4.62 4.77 -14.12
N THR A 160 3.46 4.29 -14.56
CA THR A 160 2.15 4.80 -14.18
C THR A 160 1.24 3.65 -13.74
N ILE A 161 0.35 3.94 -12.79
CA ILE A 161 -0.76 3.04 -12.43
C ILE A 161 -1.98 3.53 -13.20
N ASN A 162 -2.60 2.66 -13.97
CA ASN A 162 -3.73 3.04 -14.83
C ASN A 162 -5.03 2.29 -14.49
N LYS A 163 -4.93 1.26 -13.64
CA LYS A 163 -6.04 0.39 -13.27
C LYS A 163 -5.83 -0.17 -11.87
N VAL A 164 -6.92 -0.30 -11.13
CA VAL A 164 -7.00 -1.05 -9.88
C VAL A 164 -8.15 -2.05 -9.94
N ASP A 165 -7.82 -3.31 -9.68
CA ASP A 165 -8.81 -4.38 -9.46
C ASP A 165 -9.04 -4.56 -7.95
N ILE A 166 -10.31 -4.64 -7.53
CA ILE A 166 -10.75 -4.70 -6.13
C ILE A 166 -11.52 -6.00 -5.91
N PHE A 167 -11.06 -6.82 -4.96
CA PHE A 167 -11.61 -8.17 -4.77
C PHE A 167 -11.37 -8.70 -3.36
N VAL A 168 -12.06 -9.81 -3.03
CA VAL A 168 -11.89 -10.58 -1.80
C VAL A 168 -11.45 -12.01 -2.11
N PRO A 169 -10.78 -12.74 -1.19
CA PRO A 169 -10.28 -14.08 -1.50
C PRO A 169 -11.38 -15.16 -1.43
N ASN A 170 -12.36 -14.98 -0.54
CA ASN A 170 -13.26 -16.06 -0.10
C ASN A 170 -14.73 -15.77 -0.37
N ILE A 171 -15.36 -14.95 0.46
CA ILE A 171 -16.80 -14.66 0.43
C ILE A 171 -16.97 -13.23 -0.06
N GLY A 172 -17.89 -13.01 -1.00
CA GLY A 172 -18.21 -11.68 -1.52
C GLY A 172 -18.61 -10.73 -0.39
N TYR A 173 -18.19 -9.47 -0.49
CA TYR A 173 -18.50 -8.45 0.50
C TYR A 173 -19.49 -7.43 -0.09
N PRO A 174 -20.74 -7.38 0.40
CA PRO A 174 -21.69 -6.36 -0.02
C PRO A 174 -21.27 -5.00 0.55
N VAL A 175 -21.04 -4.01 -0.32
CA VAL A 175 -20.80 -2.62 0.10
C VAL A 175 -22.15 -2.05 0.50
N VAL A 176 -22.34 -1.67 1.76
CA VAL A 176 -23.63 -1.15 2.27
C VAL A 176 -23.58 0.35 2.62
N GLY A 177 -22.44 0.99 2.37
CA GLY A 177 -22.17 2.38 2.72
C GLY A 177 -20.68 2.69 2.72
N THR A 178 -20.31 3.90 3.12
CA THR A 178 -18.92 4.36 3.21
C THR A 178 -18.32 4.23 4.62
N ASN A 179 -19.14 3.91 5.62
CA ASN A 179 -18.70 3.63 6.98
C ASN A 179 -17.97 2.29 7.03
N VAL A 180 -16.87 2.24 7.79
CA VAL A 180 -16.01 1.06 7.90
C VAL A 180 -16.15 0.47 9.29
N ASP A 181 -16.85 -0.65 9.39
CA ASP A 181 -16.99 -1.44 10.61
C ASP A 181 -15.95 -2.58 10.68
N ASP A 182 -16.01 -3.38 11.74
CA ASP A 182 -15.12 -4.52 11.91
C ASP A 182 -15.38 -5.63 10.89
N ILE A 183 -16.59 -5.72 10.33
CA ILE A 183 -16.91 -6.67 9.26
C ILE A 183 -16.13 -6.28 8.00
N ALA A 184 -16.16 -5.00 7.61
CA ALA A 184 -15.41 -4.45 6.49
C ALA A 184 -13.90 -4.69 6.63
N LYS A 185 -13.34 -4.42 7.81
CA LYS A 185 -11.91 -4.66 8.10
C LYS A 185 -11.53 -6.14 8.00
N ASN A 186 -12.44 -7.03 8.39
CA ASN A 186 -12.23 -8.48 8.35
C ASN A 186 -12.61 -9.13 7.01
N ALA A 187 -13.19 -8.38 6.07
CA ALA A 187 -13.59 -8.86 4.74
C ALA A 187 -12.39 -9.23 3.84
N LYS A 188 -11.17 -8.85 4.23
CA LYS A 188 -9.92 -9.14 3.49
C LYS A 188 -9.95 -8.57 2.07
N ILE A 189 -10.51 -7.37 1.91
CA ILE A 189 -10.50 -6.64 0.64
C ILE A 189 -9.04 -6.42 0.19
N MET A 190 -8.78 -6.65 -1.09
CA MET A 190 -7.48 -6.55 -1.73
C MET A 190 -7.54 -5.54 -2.88
N LEU A 191 -6.41 -4.88 -3.12
CA LEU A 191 -6.20 -4.04 -4.30
C LEU A 191 -5.10 -4.67 -5.15
N LEU A 192 -5.31 -4.77 -6.45
CA LEU A 192 -4.28 -5.06 -7.44
C LEU A 192 -4.15 -3.84 -8.37
N PHE A 193 -3.03 -3.15 -8.26
CA PHE A 193 -2.66 -2.08 -9.18
C PHE A 193 -1.94 -2.66 -10.39
N THR A 194 -2.40 -2.30 -11.60
CA THR A 194 -1.70 -2.60 -12.85
C THR A 194 -0.82 -1.42 -13.24
N VAL A 195 0.45 -1.72 -13.48
CA VAL A 195 1.50 -0.74 -13.75
C VAL A 195 1.96 -0.85 -15.21
N SER A 196 2.02 0.28 -15.90
CA SER A 196 2.55 0.39 -17.26
C SER A 196 3.79 1.27 -17.29
N SER A 197 4.73 0.98 -18.19
CA SER A 197 5.81 1.92 -18.49
C SER A 197 5.25 3.11 -19.28
N VAL A 198 5.75 4.30 -19.00
CA VAL A 198 5.55 5.47 -19.86
C VAL A 198 6.77 5.54 -20.78
N GLY A 199 6.53 5.60 -22.09
CA GLY A 199 7.58 5.66 -23.12
C GLY A 199 8.44 6.90 -23.01
#